data_AF-A0A1L3SXI7-F1
#
_entry.id   AF-A0A1L3SXI7-F1
#
_cell.length_a   1.000
_cell.length_b   1.000
_cell.length_c   1.000
_cell.angle_alpha   90.00
_cell.angle_beta   90.00
_cell.angle_gamma   90.00
#
_symmetry.space_group_name_H-M   'P 1'
#
loop_
_entity.id
_entity.type
_entity.pdbx_description
1 polymer ?
#
loop_
_entity_poly.entity_id
_entity_poly.type
_entity_poly.pdbx_seq_one_letter_code
_entity_poly.pdbx_strand_id
1 'polypeptide(L)'
;MKRFEVRVIETRAYNVTYTIDAENADYAITKAEIGDTIHERTTRCVGVIDRTVEAESITEVGVADEELKEFIKGAHGIVEANSFEYHQLYRNSRTGRFWEENLSGIGRTIGHIDDKPVHVSLRRAFISGRRIVFIDATSQVVDHEMVREWLKRVMPATAFESSGRLNMVDANNFHNVVPMNTELNKVKARIRALSLKTTAHGCTEQEALAAMDKVAELLEVYNLTMSEALLAEETCVEATIDLQRVTRPRWVYIFSTIAAFTQTRAWSNMPDIHFFGYEPDVQLAVYLSETILKAFHTEAKRFRETSPYRWGTIRSKRRLLKAWQLGFFGRLDERLRPMVPQGKGLVLVKQTKVSEELQRLKPNLKLKRCKAKAVRVNAAAYHAGREVGDRVNLNRPLAGAKPDQLLLT
;
A
#
# COMPACT_ATOMS: atom_id res chain seq x y z
N MET A 1 33.36 10.15 25.97
CA MET A 1 33.09 9.42 27.22
C MET A 1 32.16 8.26 26.91
N LYS A 2 32.52 7.06 27.36
CA LYS A 2 31.77 5.80 27.28
C LYS A 2 31.25 5.46 28.67
N ARG A 3 30.15 4.70 28.75
CA ARG A 3 29.55 4.30 30.03
C ARG A 3 29.82 2.84 30.29
N PHE A 4 30.29 2.54 31.49
CA PHE A 4 30.65 1.19 31.93
C PHE A 4 29.80 0.81 33.15
N GLU A 5 29.35 -0.43 33.19
CA GLU A 5 28.91 -1.08 34.42
C GLU A 5 30.09 -1.85 34.98
N VAL A 6 30.40 -1.57 36.24
CA VAL A 6 31.51 -2.18 36.96
C VAL A 6 30.96 -2.79 38.23
N ARG A 7 31.15 -4.11 38.42
CA ARG A 7 30.82 -4.76 39.69
C ARG A 7 31.99 -4.54 40.66
N VAL A 8 31.68 -4.00 41.83
CA VAL A 8 32.64 -3.76 42.89
C VAL A 8 32.19 -4.55 44.11
N ILE A 9 33.14 -5.22 44.74
CA ILE A 9 32.95 -5.88 46.02
C ILE A 9 33.36 -4.88 47.09
N GLU A 10 32.39 -4.40 47.86
CA GLU A 10 32.67 -3.62 49.06
C GLU A 10 32.81 -4.58 50.26
N THR A 11 33.75 -4.29 51.16
CA THR A 11 34.09 -5.14 52.33
C THR A 11 32.96 -5.16 53.38
N ARG A 12 31.88 -5.86 53.04
CA ARG A 12 30.80 -6.45 53.86
C ARG A 12 29.79 -7.14 52.92
N ALA A 13 30.25 -8.09 52.11
CA ALA A 13 29.43 -9.05 51.36
C ALA A 13 28.32 -8.51 50.43
N TYR A 14 28.36 -7.24 50.04
CA TYR A 14 27.42 -6.69 49.06
C TYR A 14 28.15 -6.48 47.74
N ASN A 15 27.66 -7.16 46.70
CA ASN A 15 28.04 -6.87 45.32
C ASN A 15 27.26 -5.63 44.90
N VAL A 16 27.98 -4.55 44.58
CA VAL A 16 27.35 -3.31 44.12
C VAL A 16 27.79 -3.06 42.68
N THR A 17 26.83 -2.85 41.79
CA THR A 17 27.08 -2.50 40.39
C THR A 17 27.05 -0.98 40.25
N TYR A 18 28.18 -0.40 39.83
CA TYR A 18 28.33 1.03 39.62
C TYR A 18 28.23 1.37 38.13
N THR A 19 27.63 2.52 37.83
CA THR A 19 27.63 3.12 36.50
C THR A 19 28.64 4.26 36.44
N ILE A 20 29.59 4.19 35.50
CA ILE A 20 30.74 5.09 35.42
C ILE A 20 30.92 5.60 33.99
N ASP A 21 31.07 6.91 33.80
CA ASP A 21 31.49 7.50 32.52
C ASP A 21 33.01 7.66 32.52
N ALA A 22 33.67 7.02 31.56
CA ALA A 22 35.11 6.97 31.41
C ALA A 22 35.52 6.96 29.92
N GLU A 23 36.78 7.26 29.61
CA GLU A 23 37.27 7.23 28.22
C GLU A 23 37.49 5.80 27.71
N ASN A 24 37.88 4.88 28.61
CA ASN A 24 38.16 3.48 28.34
C ASN A 24 37.90 2.63 29.61
N ALA A 25 37.96 1.30 29.47
CA ALA A 25 37.68 0.35 30.55
C ALA A 25 38.66 0.50 31.74
N ASP A 26 39.95 0.69 31.46
CA ASP A 26 40.97 0.87 32.50
C ASP A 26 40.69 2.10 33.36
N TYR A 27 40.30 3.19 32.73
CA TYR A 27 39.92 4.42 33.42
C TYR A 27 38.60 4.28 34.20
N ALA A 28 37.68 3.43 33.73
CA ALA A 28 36.45 3.10 34.46
C ALA A 28 36.77 2.32 35.75
N ILE A 29 37.74 1.39 35.71
CA ILE A 29 38.23 0.68 36.90
C ILE A 29 38.81 1.66 37.91
N THR A 30 39.72 2.54 37.46
CA THR A 30 40.34 3.53 38.35
C THR A 30 39.29 4.42 39.01
N LYS A 31 38.27 4.84 38.26
CA LYS A 31 37.14 5.60 38.80
C LYS A 31 36.30 4.80 39.79
N ALA A 32 36.09 3.51 39.56
CA ALA A 32 35.38 2.62 40.48
C ALA A 32 36.14 2.44 41.80
N GLU A 33 37.45 2.24 41.74
CA GLU A 33 38.33 2.09 42.91
C GLU A 33 38.30 3.32 43.80
N ILE A 34 38.37 4.52 43.22
CA ILE A 34 38.36 5.79 43.97
C ILE A 34 36.96 6.29 44.34
N GLY A 35 35.89 5.65 43.82
CA GLY A 35 34.52 6.05 44.09
C GLY A 35 33.94 7.19 43.28
N ASP A 36 34.56 7.57 42.17
CA ASP A 36 34.06 8.58 41.26
C ASP A 36 32.98 7.97 40.34
N THR A 37 31.75 7.87 40.85
CA THR A 37 30.63 7.16 40.20
C THR A 37 29.41 8.06 39.98
N ILE A 38 28.59 7.76 38.97
CA ILE A 38 27.50 8.64 38.52
C ILE A 38 26.22 8.42 39.31
N HIS A 39 25.97 7.18 39.75
CA HIS A 39 24.81 6.79 40.55
C HIS A 39 25.14 5.61 41.46
N GLU A 40 25.09 5.84 42.78
CA GLU A 40 24.97 4.79 43.79
C GLU A 40 23.50 4.37 43.88
N ARG A 41 23.14 3.24 43.28
CA ARG A 41 21.78 2.67 43.38
C ARG A 41 21.60 1.82 44.65
N THR A 42 22.14 2.25 45.78
CA THR A 42 21.70 1.78 47.10
C THR A 42 22.21 2.74 48.18
N THR A 43 21.39 2.89 49.22
CA THR A 43 21.61 3.68 50.44
C THR A 43 23.09 3.85 50.81
N ARG A 44 23.52 5.11 50.93
CA ARG A 44 24.84 5.55 51.39
C ARG A 44 25.35 4.66 52.54
N CYS A 45 26.25 3.72 52.25
CA CYS A 45 27.06 3.06 53.28
C CYS A 45 28.18 4.03 53.65
N VAL A 46 27.93 4.93 54.59
CA VAL A 46 28.96 5.81 55.15
C VAL A 46 29.99 4.93 55.87
N GLY A 47 31.21 4.81 55.34
CA GLY A 47 32.33 4.12 55.99
C GLY A 47 32.97 2.94 55.25
N VAL A 48 32.87 2.84 53.92
CA VAL A 48 33.61 1.83 53.14
C VAL A 48 35.08 2.22 53.05
N ILE A 49 35.97 1.35 53.54
CA ILE A 49 37.42 1.61 53.64
C ILE A 49 38.20 0.91 52.52
N ASP A 50 37.73 -0.26 52.06
CA ASP A 50 38.39 -1.05 51.01
C ASP A 50 37.40 -1.49 49.92
N ARG A 51 37.72 -1.16 48.66
CA ARG A 51 36.98 -1.54 47.45
C ARG A 51 37.85 -2.45 46.59
N THR A 52 37.29 -3.56 46.13
CA THR A 52 37.97 -4.44 45.17
C THR A 52 37.11 -4.57 43.91
N VAL A 53 37.67 -4.21 42.76
CA VAL A 53 36.98 -4.28 41.48
C VAL A 53 37.23 -5.64 40.84
N GLU A 54 36.16 -6.34 40.46
CA GLU A 54 36.30 -7.54 39.63
C GLU A 54 36.49 -7.10 38.17
N ALA A 55 37.73 -7.13 37.69
CA ALA A 55 38.08 -6.69 36.33
C ALA A 55 37.32 -7.45 35.22
N GLU A 56 36.88 -8.67 35.47
CA GLU A 56 36.10 -9.50 34.53
C GLU A 56 34.63 -9.07 34.39
N SER A 57 34.15 -8.13 35.20
CA SER A 57 32.74 -7.69 35.22
C SER A 57 32.45 -6.43 34.37
N ILE A 58 33.46 -5.86 33.73
CA ILE A 58 33.32 -4.58 33.02
C ILE A 58 32.60 -4.81 31.70
N THR A 59 31.37 -4.32 31.64
CA THR A 59 30.60 -4.32 30.41
C THR A 59 30.41 -2.88 29.96
N GLU A 60 30.86 -2.55 28.74
CA GLU A 60 30.51 -1.26 28.13
C GLU A 60 29.00 -1.25 27.87
N VAL A 61 28.28 -0.42 28.63
CA VAL A 61 26.82 -0.40 28.59
C VAL A 61 26.36 0.46 27.43
N GLY A 62 25.63 -0.15 26.49
CA GLY A 62 24.93 0.57 25.44
C GLY A 62 25.67 0.73 24.12
N VAL A 63 26.74 -0.03 23.87
CA VAL A 63 27.22 -0.21 22.49
C VAL A 63 26.36 -1.29 21.84
N ALA A 64 25.67 -0.91 20.77
CA ALA A 64 25.03 -1.91 19.92
C ALA A 64 26.11 -2.85 19.37
N ASP A 65 26.00 -4.14 19.64
CA ASP A 65 26.79 -5.15 18.94
C ASP A 65 26.49 -5.10 17.42
N GLU A 66 27.39 -5.64 16.60
CA GLU A 66 27.26 -5.57 15.14
C GLU A 66 25.95 -6.20 14.62
N GLU A 67 25.43 -7.22 15.32
CA GLU A 67 24.14 -7.84 15.03
C GLU A 67 22.99 -6.84 15.25
N LEU A 68 22.96 -6.16 16.39
CA LEU A 68 21.96 -5.14 16.72
C LEU A 68 22.04 -3.96 15.75
N LYS A 69 23.25 -3.47 15.44
CA LYS A 69 23.46 -2.38 14.49
C LYS A 69 22.90 -2.71 13.11
N GLU A 70 23.20 -3.90 12.58
CA GLU A 70 22.68 -4.33 11.28
C GLU A 70 21.16 -4.59 11.33
N PHE A 71 20.64 -5.07 12.47
CA PHE A 71 19.21 -5.26 12.67
C PHE A 71 18.42 -3.95 12.57
N ILE A 72 18.86 -2.91 13.28
CA ILE A 72 18.18 -1.61 13.37
C ILE A 72 18.60 -0.60 12.29
N LYS A 73 19.61 -0.92 11.46
CA LYS A 73 20.08 -0.05 10.37
C LYS A 73 18.91 0.51 9.57
N GLY A 74 18.88 1.82 9.33
CA GLY A 74 17.80 2.44 8.55
C GLY A 74 16.39 2.33 9.16
N ALA A 75 16.27 2.02 10.45
CA ALA A 75 15.00 2.13 11.17
C ALA A 75 14.53 3.60 11.16
N HIS A 76 13.25 3.81 10.87
CA HIS A 76 12.63 5.14 10.77
C HIS A 76 11.74 5.49 11.96
N GLY A 77 11.39 4.49 12.77
CA GLY A 77 10.52 4.66 13.92
C GLY A 77 10.38 3.37 14.70
N ILE A 78 9.89 3.52 15.93
CA ILE A 78 9.78 2.46 16.92
C ILE A 78 8.33 2.38 17.41
N VAL A 79 7.85 1.16 17.58
CA VAL A 79 6.51 0.88 18.11
C VAL A 79 6.65 0.02 19.35
N GLU A 80 6.22 0.53 20.49
CA GLU A 80 6.00 -0.29 21.68
C GLU A 80 4.75 -1.13 21.46
N ALA A 81 4.94 -2.44 21.31
CA ALA A 81 3.86 -3.38 21.06
C ALA A 81 4.25 -4.76 21.58
N ASN A 82 3.42 -5.30 22.47
CA ASN A 82 3.57 -6.68 22.89
C ASN A 82 3.23 -7.65 21.75
N SER A 83 3.51 -8.94 21.95
CA SER A 83 3.22 -9.97 20.94
C SER A 83 1.78 -9.99 20.40
N PHE A 84 0.78 -9.67 21.24
CA PHE A 84 -0.62 -9.60 20.82
C PHE A 84 -0.92 -8.35 20.00
N GLU A 85 -0.52 -7.18 20.48
CA GLU A 85 -0.68 -5.90 19.79
C GLU A 85 0.00 -5.90 18.43
N TYR A 86 1.24 -6.42 18.38
CA TYR A 86 1.97 -6.66 17.14
C TYR A 86 1.13 -7.49 16.15
N HIS A 87 0.57 -8.61 16.60
CA HIS A 87 -0.26 -9.46 15.76
C HIS A 87 -1.55 -8.76 15.31
N GLN A 88 -2.16 -7.93 16.15
CA GLN A 88 -3.33 -7.13 15.75
C GLN A 88 -2.97 -6.07 14.70
N LEU A 89 -1.85 -5.37 14.87
CA LEU A 89 -1.34 -4.41 13.89
C LEU A 89 -1.03 -5.11 12.56
N TYR A 90 -0.40 -6.27 12.59
CA TYR A 90 -0.16 -7.11 11.42
C TYR A 90 -1.48 -7.51 10.72
N ARG A 91 -2.45 -8.03 11.48
CA ARG A 91 -3.75 -8.46 10.95
C ARG A 91 -4.53 -7.31 10.30
N ASN A 92 -4.54 -6.14 10.94
CA ASN A 92 -5.27 -4.96 10.48
C ASN A 92 -4.58 -4.25 9.31
N SER A 93 -3.26 -4.40 9.18
CA SER A 93 -2.49 -3.78 8.08
C SER A 93 -2.42 -4.63 6.82
N ARG A 94 -2.73 -5.94 6.90
CA ARG A 94 -2.78 -6.87 5.76
C ARG A 94 -3.75 -6.46 4.64
N THR A 95 -4.75 -5.64 4.93
CA THR A 95 -5.76 -5.15 3.99
C THR A 95 -5.38 -3.85 3.26
N GLY A 96 -4.17 -3.31 3.43
CA GLY A 96 -3.80 -2.07 2.72
C GLY A 96 -2.36 -1.58 2.83
N ARG A 97 -1.50 -2.18 3.66
CA ARG A 97 -0.09 -1.81 3.80
C ARG A 97 0.80 -2.96 3.32
N PHE A 98 1.81 -2.67 2.51
CA PHE A 98 2.90 -3.63 2.23
C PHE A 98 3.65 -3.85 3.54
N TRP A 99 3.44 -5.01 4.18
CA TRP A 99 4.13 -5.43 5.41
C TRP A 99 5.00 -6.63 5.08
N GLU A 100 6.31 -6.42 5.04
CA GLU A 100 7.31 -7.49 4.89
C GLU A 100 8.03 -7.66 6.22
N GLU A 101 7.88 -8.83 6.84
CA GLU A 101 8.40 -9.10 8.17
C GLU A 101 9.75 -9.83 8.10
N ASN A 102 10.65 -9.50 9.03
CA ASN A 102 11.72 -10.42 9.39
C ASN A 102 11.27 -11.27 10.58
N LEU A 103 11.13 -12.59 10.38
CA LEU A 103 10.64 -13.52 11.40
C LEU A 103 11.67 -13.74 12.54
N SER A 104 12.94 -13.43 12.32
CA SER A 104 13.96 -13.45 13.37
C SER A 104 13.97 -12.13 14.13
N GLY A 105 13.40 -12.13 15.33
CA GLY A 105 13.59 -11.07 16.33
C GLY A 105 14.93 -11.22 17.07
N ILE A 106 15.31 -10.19 17.83
CA ILE A 106 16.50 -10.22 18.69
C ILE A 106 16.12 -9.84 20.12
N GLY A 107 16.70 -10.50 21.11
CA GLY A 107 16.51 -10.19 22.54
C GLY A 107 17.76 -9.53 23.12
N ARG A 108 17.58 -8.54 24.00
CA ARG A 108 18.67 -7.85 24.69
C ARG A 108 18.30 -7.55 26.15
N THR A 109 19.21 -7.91 27.06
CA THR A 109 19.17 -7.42 28.44
C THR A 109 19.81 -6.03 28.44
N ILE A 110 19.08 -5.03 28.93
CA ILE A 110 19.48 -3.62 28.85
C ILE A 110 19.89 -3.02 30.20
N GLY A 111 19.70 -3.78 31.28
CA GLY A 111 20.09 -3.41 32.63
C GLY A 111 19.43 -4.32 33.67
N HIS A 112 19.55 -3.96 34.95
CA HIS A 112 18.99 -4.70 36.08
C HIS A 112 18.31 -3.77 37.09
N ILE A 113 17.31 -4.27 37.81
CA ILE A 113 16.65 -3.64 38.96
C ILE A 113 16.59 -4.68 40.07
N ASP A 114 17.23 -4.42 41.21
CA ASP A 114 17.32 -5.35 42.34
C ASP A 114 17.68 -6.78 41.89
N ASP A 115 18.79 -6.92 41.15
CA ASP A 115 19.31 -8.16 40.54
C ASP A 115 18.39 -8.85 39.52
N LYS A 116 17.24 -8.26 39.18
CA LYS A 116 16.34 -8.78 38.15
C LYS A 116 16.63 -8.11 36.81
N PRO A 117 16.78 -8.87 35.71
CA PRO A 117 17.11 -8.29 34.41
C PRO A 117 15.92 -7.52 33.84
N VAL A 118 16.22 -6.39 33.21
CA VAL A 118 15.31 -5.69 32.29
C VAL A 118 15.66 -6.15 30.88
N HIS A 119 14.74 -6.86 30.24
CA HIS A 119 14.96 -7.51 28.95
C HIS A 119 13.94 -7.03 27.92
N VAL A 120 14.42 -6.72 26.73
CA VAL A 120 13.60 -6.28 25.60
C VAL A 120 13.76 -7.22 24.42
N SER A 121 12.65 -7.51 23.77
CA SER A 121 12.57 -8.23 22.51
C SER A 121 12.27 -7.26 21.39
N LEU A 122 13.07 -7.30 20.33
CA LEU A 122 12.91 -6.49 19.15
C LEU A 122 12.45 -7.33 17.96
N ARG A 123 11.52 -6.79 17.19
CA ARG A 123 11.13 -7.29 15.86
C ARG A 123 11.24 -6.16 14.85
N ARG A 124 11.35 -6.49 13.57
CA ARG A 124 11.35 -5.47 12.51
C ARG A 124 10.42 -5.86 11.38
N ALA A 125 9.75 -4.86 10.85
CA ALA A 125 8.98 -4.99 9.63
C ALA A 125 9.28 -3.83 8.68
N PHE A 126 9.25 -4.12 7.39
CA PHE A 126 9.26 -3.12 6.34
C PHE A 126 7.80 -2.80 5.98
N ILE A 127 7.38 -1.57 6.28
CA ILE A 127 6.00 -1.12 6.19
C ILE A 127 5.95 0.14 5.34
N SER A 128 5.32 0.04 4.17
CA SER A 128 5.13 1.19 3.25
C SER A 128 6.43 1.94 2.94
N GLY A 129 7.50 1.20 2.63
CA GLY A 129 8.80 1.79 2.30
C GLY A 129 9.68 2.14 3.50
N ARG A 130 9.21 1.97 4.74
CA ARG A 130 9.97 2.30 5.96
C ARG A 130 10.24 1.06 6.80
N ARG A 131 11.43 0.99 7.38
CA ARG A 131 11.78 -0.02 8.38
C ARG A 131 11.31 0.44 9.75
N ILE A 132 10.42 -0.31 10.36
CA ILE A 132 9.85 -0.05 11.69
C ILE A 132 10.31 -1.14 12.65
N VAL A 133 10.79 -0.72 13.82
CA VAL A 133 11.20 -1.64 14.89
C VAL A 133 10.06 -1.72 15.91
N PHE A 134 9.67 -2.94 16.27
CA PHE A 134 8.73 -3.20 17.35
C PHE A 134 9.51 -3.65 18.57
N ILE A 135 9.16 -3.11 19.74
CA ILE A 135 9.78 -3.44 21.01
C ILE A 135 8.74 -3.96 22.00
N ASP A 136 9.09 -5.04 22.68
CA ASP A 136 8.33 -5.67 23.75
C ASP A 136 9.24 -5.85 24.96
N ALA A 137 8.87 -5.31 26.13
CA ALA A 137 9.62 -5.51 27.36
C ALA A 137 9.18 -6.83 28.01
N THR A 138 9.98 -7.88 27.88
CA THR A 138 9.58 -9.27 28.16
C THR A 138 10.06 -9.78 29.54
N SER A 139 10.67 -8.93 30.35
CA SER A 139 11.16 -9.28 31.69
C SER A 139 10.08 -9.18 32.78
N GLN A 140 10.31 -9.84 33.92
CA GLN A 140 9.43 -9.76 35.10
C GLN A 140 9.38 -8.34 35.71
N VAL A 141 10.48 -7.58 35.57
CA VAL A 141 10.55 -6.17 35.95
C VAL A 141 10.87 -5.35 34.72
N VAL A 142 10.22 -4.20 34.59
CA VAL A 142 10.40 -3.28 33.46
C VAL A 142 10.57 -1.87 33.99
N ASP A 143 11.60 -1.17 33.51
CA ASP A 143 11.81 0.27 33.71
C ASP A 143 11.74 0.94 32.34
N HIS A 144 10.63 1.65 32.09
CA HIS A 144 10.39 2.28 30.79
C HIS A 144 11.37 3.43 30.50
N GLU A 145 11.95 4.06 31.52
CA GLU A 145 12.95 5.11 31.31
C GLU A 145 14.29 4.48 30.89
N MET A 146 14.66 3.36 31.52
CA MET A 146 15.81 2.56 31.10
C MET A 146 15.70 2.11 29.64
N VAL A 147 14.52 1.65 29.22
CA VAL A 147 14.24 1.27 27.82
C VAL A 147 14.40 2.49 26.89
N ARG A 148 13.83 3.64 27.23
CA ARG A 148 13.92 4.86 26.40
C ARG A 148 15.34 5.37 26.25
N GLU A 149 16.09 5.41 27.34
CA GLU A 149 17.49 5.86 27.33
C GLU A 149 18.39 4.90 26.55
N TRP A 150 18.15 3.60 26.66
CA TRP A 150 18.84 2.61 25.83
C TRP A 150 18.53 2.80 24.34
N LEU A 151 17.26 2.97 23.98
CA LEU A 151 16.84 3.20 22.59
C LEU A 151 17.48 4.46 21.98
N LYS A 152 17.53 5.57 22.73
CA LYS A 152 18.19 6.82 22.27
C LYS A 152 19.66 6.63 21.93
N ARG A 153 20.35 5.67 22.55
CA ARG A 153 21.78 5.41 22.31
C ARG A 153 22.01 4.49 21.12
N VAL A 154 21.15 3.47 20.94
CA VAL A 154 21.38 2.44 19.93
C VAL A 154 20.74 2.76 18.59
N MET A 155 19.63 3.51 18.57
CA MET A 155 18.87 3.74 17.35
C MET A 155 19.62 4.62 16.34
N PRO A 156 19.49 4.36 15.02
CA PRO A 156 20.14 5.18 14.00
C PRO A 156 19.52 6.58 13.93
N ALA A 157 20.27 7.55 13.41
CA ALA A 157 19.79 8.92 13.22
C ALA A 157 18.47 9.02 12.43
N THR A 158 18.19 8.07 11.54
CA THR A 158 16.94 7.98 10.77
C THR A 158 15.70 7.74 11.63
N ALA A 159 15.85 7.26 12.87
CA ALA A 159 14.77 7.04 13.81
C ALA A 159 14.44 8.27 14.67
N PHE A 160 15.08 9.41 14.41
CA PHE A 160 14.86 10.66 15.13
C PHE A 160 14.16 11.69 14.24
N GLU A 161 13.31 12.49 14.86
CA GLU A 161 12.72 13.68 14.24
C GLU A 161 13.78 14.78 14.06
N SER A 162 13.47 15.79 13.25
CA SER A 162 14.32 16.99 13.10
C SER A 162 14.53 17.74 14.42
N SER A 163 13.64 17.56 15.40
CA SER A 163 13.76 18.08 16.77
C SER A 163 14.80 17.36 17.62
N GLY A 164 15.36 16.25 17.15
CA GLY A 164 16.22 15.35 17.93
C GLY A 164 15.44 14.39 18.84
N ARG A 165 14.10 14.40 18.78
CA ARG A 165 13.27 13.46 19.54
C ARG A 165 13.22 12.10 18.85
N LEU A 166 13.32 11.03 19.64
CA LEU A 166 13.15 9.67 19.13
C LEU A 166 11.72 9.44 18.63
N ASN A 167 11.57 8.96 17.40
CA ASN A 167 10.29 8.68 16.77
C ASN A 167 9.70 7.35 17.27
N MET A 168 9.25 7.34 18.52
CA MET A 168 8.71 6.17 19.22
C MET A 168 7.26 6.41 19.62
N VAL A 169 6.39 5.43 19.38
CA VAL A 169 4.95 5.46 19.71
C VAL A 169 4.48 4.13 20.26
N ASP A 170 3.34 4.12 20.94
CA ASP A 170 2.65 2.88 21.31
C ASP A 170 1.89 2.27 20.11
N ALA A 171 1.36 1.06 20.30
CA ALA A 171 0.60 0.33 19.29
C ALA A 171 -0.66 1.08 18.80
N ASN A 172 -1.36 1.84 19.66
CA ASN A 172 -2.54 2.61 19.25
C ASN A 172 -2.16 3.79 18.35
N ASN A 173 -0.97 4.34 18.58
CA ASN A 173 -0.41 5.47 17.84
C ASN A 173 0.51 5.05 16.68
N PHE A 174 0.49 3.77 16.31
CA PHE A 174 1.28 3.18 15.22
C PHE A 174 1.24 3.95 13.89
N HIS A 175 0.12 4.61 13.59
CA HIS A 175 -0.07 5.42 12.39
C HIS A 175 0.83 6.67 12.31
N ASN A 176 1.48 7.06 13.40
CA ASN A 176 2.39 8.22 13.44
C ASN A 176 3.82 7.88 12.96
N VAL A 177 4.27 6.64 13.18
CA VAL A 177 5.62 6.20 12.75
C VAL A 177 5.63 5.60 11.35
N VAL A 178 4.49 5.06 10.92
CA VAL A 178 4.28 4.64 9.55
C VAL A 178 3.75 5.83 8.77
N PRO A 179 4.30 6.17 7.60
CA PRO A 179 3.69 7.15 6.73
C PRO A 179 2.32 6.59 6.34
N MET A 180 1.30 7.09 7.03
CA MET A 180 -0.06 6.97 6.58
C MET A 180 -0.07 7.62 5.20
N ASN A 181 -0.71 6.98 4.22
CA ASN A 181 -0.87 7.46 2.85
C ASN A 181 -1.17 8.97 2.77
N THR A 182 -1.68 9.61 3.83
CA THR A 182 -1.88 11.05 4.03
C THR A 182 -0.69 11.97 3.76
N GLU A 183 0.53 11.75 4.25
CA GLU A 183 1.64 12.71 3.97
C GLU A 183 2.09 12.64 2.52
N LEU A 184 2.23 11.43 2.00
CA LEU A 184 2.47 11.22 0.58
C LEU A 184 1.32 11.80 -0.25
N ASN A 185 0.07 11.60 0.13
CA ASN A 185 -1.11 12.15 -0.54
C ASN A 185 -1.18 13.67 -0.45
N LYS A 186 -0.77 14.29 0.66
CA LYS A 186 -0.66 15.75 0.81
C LYS A 186 0.40 16.30 -0.13
N VAL A 187 1.55 15.63 -0.22
CA VAL A 187 2.62 16.00 -1.17
C VAL A 187 2.14 15.84 -2.61
N LYS A 188 1.49 14.72 -2.95
CA LYS A 188 0.87 14.50 -4.27
C LYS A 188 -0.21 15.54 -4.60
N ALA A 189 -1.04 15.91 -3.64
CA ALA A 189 -2.06 16.95 -3.80
C ALA A 189 -1.44 18.34 -3.97
N ARG A 190 -0.34 18.63 -3.27
CA ARG A 190 0.40 19.89 -3.39
C ARG A 190 1.14 19.99 -4.72
N ILE A 191 1.74 18.90 -5.20
CA ILE A 191 2.30 18.80 -6.55
C ILE A 191 1.20 19.06 -7.59
N ARG A 192 0.03 18.40 -7.46
CA ARG A 192 -1.14 18.65 -8.34
C ARG A 192 -1.55 20.13 -8.36
N ALA A 193 -1.67 20.76 -7.19
CA ALA A 193 -2.09 22.15 -7.09
C ALA A 193 -1.05 23.12 -7.68
N LEU A 194 0.25 22.86 -7.48
CA LEU A 194 1.32 23.68 -8.05
C LEU A 194 1.44 23.51 -9.56
N SER A 195 1.27 22.29 -10.08
CA SER A 195 1.27 22.02 -11.53
C SER A 195 0.11 22.69 -12.28
N LEU A 196 -0.94 23.14 -11.57
CA LEU A 196 -2.04 23.93 -12.14
C LEU A 196 -1.77 25.44 -12.14
N LYS A 197 -0.69 25.93 -11.49
CA LYS A 197 -0.32 27.35 -11.51
C LYS A 197 0.45 27.69 -12.79
N THR A 198 -0.28 27.88 -13.88
CA THR A 198 0.27 28.24 -15.18
C THR A 198 -0.23 29.61 -15.64
N THR A 199 0.46 30.22 -16.61
CA THR A 199 0.02 31.49 -17.23
C THR A 199 -1.35 31.36 -17.90
N ALA A 200 -1.66 30.17 -18.45
CA ALA A 200 -2.98 29.83 -18.99
C ALA A 200 -4.10 29.79 -17.92
N HIS A 201 -3.74 29.65 -16.64
CA HIS A 201 -4.65 29.70 -15.50
C HIS A 201 -4.62 31.05 -14.77
N GLY A 202 -4.07 32.10 -15.40
CA GLY A 202 -4.11 33.47 -14.88
C GLY A 202 -3.03 33.80 -13.84
N CYS A 203 -2.03 32.93 -13.65
CA CYS A 203 -0.84 33.26 -12.86
C CYS A 203 0.15 34.10 -13.67
N THR A 204 0.95 34.92 -12.99
CA THR A 204 2.07 35.64 -13.62
C THR A 204 3.19 34.66 -14.02
N GLU A 205 4.03 35.06 -14.96
CA GLU A 205 5.15 34.23 -15.45
C GLU A 205 6.13 33.85 -14.32
N GLN A 206 6.40 34.79 -13.41
CA GLN A 206 7.24 34.56 -12.23
C GLN A 206 6.61 33.56 -11.24
N GLU A 207 5.30 33.62 -11.04
CA GLU A 207 4.59 32.65 -10.18
C GLU A 207 4.56 31.25 -10.79
N ALA A 208 4.44 31.15 -12.12
CA ALA A 208 4.47 29.88 -12.83
C ALA A 208 5.86 29.22 -12.74
N LEU A 209 6.93 30.01 -12.93
CA LEU A 209 8.32 29.54 -12.76
C LEU A 209 8.58 29.05 -11.33
N ALA A 210 8.22 29.86 -10.32
CA ALA A 210 8.40 29.48 -8.91
C ALA A 210 7.58 28.23 -8.52
N ALA A 211 6.38 28.05 -9.08
CA ALA A 211 5.59 26.85 -8.86
C ALA A 211 6.24 25.61 -9.48
N MET A 212 6.84 25.72 -10.68
CA MET A 212 7.55 24.62 -11.34
C MET A 212 8.81 24.21 -10.59
N ASP A 213 9.60 25.17 -10.10
CA ASP A 213 10.78 24.88 -9.29
C ASP A 213 10.40 24.13 -8.01
N LYS A 214 9.30 24.55 -7.36
CA LYS A 214 8.84 23.86 -6.15
C LYS A 214 8.29 22.47 -6.42
N VAL A 215 7.71 22.23 -7.61
CA VAL A 215 7.31 20.88 -8.04
C VAL A 215 8.54 20.00 -8.27
N ALA A 216 9.58 20.51 -8.93
CA ALA A 216 10.82 19.76 -9.15
C ALA A 216 11.46 19.32 -7.83
N GLU A 217 11.58 20.24 -6.87
CA GLU A 217 12.10 19.95 -5.52
C GLU A 217 11.27 18.87 -4.81
N LEU A 218 9.94 18.97 -4.84
CA LEU A 218 9.05 17.99 -4.18
C LEU A 218 9.10 16.61 -4.85
N LEU A 219 9.30 16.54 -6.17
CA LEU A 219 9.47 15.28 -6.89
C LEU A 219 10.81 14.61 -6.52
N GLU A 220 11.88 15.40 -6.40
CA GLU A 220 13.21 14.90 -6.03
C GLU A 220 13.27 14.40 -4.59
N VAL A 221 12.81 15.22 -3.62
CA VAL A 221 12.85 14.88 -2.18
C VAL A 221 12.05 13.61 -1.87
N TYR A 222 10.93 13.41 -2.55
CA TYR A 222 10.06 12.24 -2.34
C TYR A 222 10.29 11.11 -3.35
N ASN A 223 11.29 11.25 -4.24
CA ASN A 223 11.62 10.31 -5.32
C ASN A 223 10.39 9.88 -6.13
N LEU A 224 9.57 10.87 -6.51
CA LEU A 224 8.33 10.69 -7.26
C LEU A 224 8.51 11.12 -8.71
N THR A 225 7.82 10.44 -9.61
CA THR A 225 7.60 10.97 -10.96
C THR A 225 6.33 11.84 -11.00
N MET A 226 6.29 12.82 -11.91
CA MET A 226 5.09 13.66 -12.11
C MET A 226 3.84 12.81 -12.33
N SER A 227 3.96 11.71 -13.08
CA SER A 227 2.88 10.75 -13.33
C SER A 227 2.33 10.12 -12.04
N GLU A 228 3.20 9.77 -11.09
CA GLU A 228 2.80 9.16 -9.82
C GLU A 228 2.18 10.14 -8.84
N ALA A 229 2.56 11.42 -8.92
CA ALA A 229 2.00 12.47 -8.09
C ALA A 229 0.59 12.91 -8.53
N LEU A 230 0.31 12.79 -9.82
CA LEU A 230 -0.99 13.13 -10.40
C LEU A 230 -2.03 11.98 -10.29
N LEU A 231 -1.60 10.73 -10.04
CA LEU A 231 -2.49 9.59 -9.78
C LEU A 231 -3.04 9.63 -8.34
N ALA A 232 -4.37 9.71 -8.19
CA ALA A 232 -5.03 9.53 -6.91
C ALA A 232 -4.91 8.07 -6.41
N GLU A 233 -4.94 7.85 -5.08
CA GLU A 233 -5.11 6.53 -4.49
C GLU A 233 -6.53 6.03 -4.71
N GLU A 234 -6.81 5.65 -5.95
CA GLU A 234 -8.04 4.95 -6.27
C GLU A 234 -7.85 3.49 -5.85
N THR A 235 -8.76 2.94 -5.05
CA THR A 235 -8.76 1.51 -4.76
C THR A 235 -9.27 0.75 -5.98
N CYS A 236 -8.68 -0.40 -6.27
CA CYS A 236 -9.24 -1.29 -7.29
C CYS A 236 -10.48 -2.00 -6.73
N VAL A 237 -11.54 -2.04 -7.52
CA VAL A 237 -12.82 -2.67 -7.20
C VAL A 237 -13.21 -3.67 -8.28
N GLU A 238 -14.16 -4.54 -7.97
CA GLU A 238 -14.78 -5.46 -8.93
C GLU A 238 -16.27 -5.12 -9.09
N ALA A 239 -16.73 -5.06 -10.34
CA ALA A 239 -18.15 -5.03 -10.65
C ALA A 239 -18.51 -6.21 -11.56
N THR A 240 -19.71 -6.75 -11.37
CA THR A 240 -20.23 -7.88 -12.16
C THR A 240 -21.47 -7.43 -12.93
N ILE A 241 -21.54 -7.82 -14.20
CA ILE A 241 -22.68 -7.60 -15.08
C ILE A 241 -23.31 -8.95 -15.41
N ASP A 242 -24.56 -9.12 -15.00
CA ASP A 242 -25.38 -10.26 -15.39
C ASP A 242 -25.89 -10.06 -16.82
N LEU A 243 -25.45 -10.92 -17.75
CA LEU A 243 -25.88 -10.88 -19.14
C LEU A 243 -27.26 -11.51 -19.41
N GLN A 244 -28.00 -11.90 -18.37
CA GLN A 244 -29.28 -12.59 -18.38
C GLN A 244 -29.31 -13.82 -19.31
N ARG A 245 -29.47 -15.02 -18.72
CA ARG A 245 -29.42 -16.33 -19.42
C ARG A 245 -30.34 -16.46 -20.65
N VAL A 246 -31.40 -15.66 -20.77
CA VAL A 246 -32.49 -15.84 -21.74
C VAL A 246 -32.12 -15.37 -23.17
N THR A 247 -31.28 -14.35 -23.34
CA THR A 247 -30.98 -13.78 -24.68
C THR A 247 -29.61 -14.15 -25.24
N ARG A 248 -28.72 -14.70 -24.39
CA ARG A 248 -27.34 -15.12 -24.72
C ARG A 248 -26.66 -14.14 -25.68
N PRO A 249 -26.55 -12.84 -25.33
CA PRO A 249 -25.80 -11.90 -26.14
C PRO A 249 -24.39 -12.47 -26.35
N ARG A 250 -23.92 -12.46 -27.59
CA ARG A 250 -22.53 -12.80 -27.91
C ARG A 250 -21.59 -11.68 -27.47
N TRP A 251 -21.62 -11.40 -26.18
CA TRP A 251 -20.93 -10.29 -25.54
C TRP A 251 -19.41 -10.49 -25.49
N VAL A 252 -18.96 -11.74 -25.62
CA VAL A 252 -17.55 -12.13 -25.74
C VAL A 252 -16.79 -11.35 -26.82
N TYR A 253 -17.49 -10.78 -27.82
CA TYR A 253 -16.85 -10.05 -28.92
C TYR A 253 -16.56 -8.58 -28.61
N ILE A 254 -17.09 -8.01 -27.52
CA ILE A 254 -16.94 -6.57 -27.22
C ILE A 254 -16.40 -6.27 -25.83
N PHE A 255 -16.64 -7.12 -24.82
CA PHE A 255 -16.26 -6.80 -23.44
C PHE A 255 -14.75 -6.58 -23.24
N SER A 256 -13.91 -7.28 -24.01
CA SER A 256 -12.46 -7.05 -23.99
C SER A 256 -12.08 -5.66 -24.49
N THR A 257 -12.82 -5.14 -25.46
CA THR A 257 -12.60 -3.81 -26.03
C THR A 257 -13.12 -2.73 -25.10
N ILE A 258 -14.26 -2.97 -24.43
CA ILE A 258 -14.74 -2.12 -23.33
C ILE A 258 -13.70 -2.05 -22.22
N ALA A 259 -13.17 -3.20 -21.78
CA ALA A 259 -12.14 -3.24 -20.76
C ALA A 259 -10.86 -2.50 -21.17
N ALA A 260 -10.41 -2.68 -22.42
CA ALA A 260 -9.26 -1.94 -22.94
C ALA A 260 -9.52 -0.43 -22.98
N PHE A 261 -10.71 -0.01 -23.43
CA PHE A 261 -11.12 1.38 -23.50
C PHE A 261 -11.17 2.04 -22.12
N THR A 262 -11.72 1.35 -21.12
CA THR A 262 -11.81 1.84 -19.74
C THR A 262 -10.58 1.54 -18.90
N GLN A 263 -9.53 0.92 -19.48
CA GLN A 263 -8.30 0.56 -18.77
C GLN A 263 -8.54 -0.41 -17.59
N THR A 264 -9.59 -1.23 -17.66
CA THR A 264 -9.91 -2.28 -16.68
C THR A 264 -9.39 -3.65 -17.14
N ARG A 265 -9.35 -4.61 -16.22
CA ARG A 265 -9.26 -6.05 -16.52
C ARG A 265 -10.66 -6.63 -16.54
N ALA A 266 -10.91 -7.55 -17.46
CA ALA A 266 -12.20 -8.23 -17.52
C ALA A 266 -12.07 -9.71 -17.83
N TRP A 267 -13.01 -10.48 -17.32
CA TRP A 267 -13.17 -11.90 -17.60
C TRP A 267 -14.65 -12.27 -17.61
N SER A 268 -14.96 -13.45 -18.14
CA SER A 268 -16.32 -13.97 -18.17
C SER A 268 -16.38 -15.34 -17.52
N ASN A 269 -17.29 -15.47 -16.56
CA ASN A 269 -17.75 -16.74 -16.01
C ASN A 269 -19.21 -16.89 -16.43
N MET A 270 -19.42 -17.14 -17.73
CA MET A 270 -20.75 -17.18 -18.36
C MET A 270 -21.85 -17.72 -17.42
N PRO A 271 -22.95 -16.98 -17.20
CA PRO A 271 -23.39 -15.83 -17.97
C PRO A 271 -22.71 -14.49 -17.60
N ASP A 272 -21.94 -14.44 -16.52
CA ASP A 272 -21.51 -13.17 -15.95
C ASP A 272 -20.22 -12.64 -16.59
N ILE A 273 -20.09 -11.32 -16.54
CA ILE A 273 -18.87 -10.61 -16.91
C ILE A 273 -18.43 -9.73 -15.77
N HIS A 274 -17.15 -9.81 -15.48
CA HIS A 274 -16.52 -9.09 -14.40
C HIS A 274 -15.60 -8.03 -14.98
N PHE A 275 -15.64 -6.84 -14.39
CA PHE A 275 -14.68 -5.77 -14.61
C PHE A 275 -13.95 -5.49 -13.30
N PHE A 276 -12.64 -5.32 -13.38
CA PHE A 276 -11.77 -5.04 -12.25
C PHE A 276 -10.79 -3.92 -12.61
N GLY A 277 -10.67 -2.93 -11.74
CA GLY A 277 -9.84 -1.76 -11.95
C GLY A 277 -10.19 -0.66 -10.97
N TYR A 278 -9.70 0.55 -11.20
CA TYR A 278 -10.04 1.69 -10.36
C TYR A 278 -11.53 2.00 -10.42
N GLU A 279 -12.12 2.44 -9.29
CA GLU A 279 -13.56 2.71 -9.17
C GLU A 279 -14.13 3.54 -10.34
N PRO A 280 -13.54 4.68 -10.76
CA PRO A 280 -14.11 5.47 -11.86
C PRO A 280 -14.10 4.73 -13.21
N ASP A 281 -13.07 3.91 -13.45
CA ASP A 281 -12.94 3.12 -14.67
C ASP A 281 -13.92 1.96 -14.72
N VAL A 282 -14.14 1.32 -13.57
CA VAL A 282 -15.10 0.21 -13.42
C VAL A 282 -16.53 0.74 -13.57
N GLN A 283 -16.86 1.87 -12.94
CA GLN A 283 -18.16 2.53 -13.12
C GLN A 283 -18.40 2.89 -14.60
N LEU A 284 -17.38 3.42 -15.29
CA LEU A 284 -17.47 3.71 -16.72
C LEU A 284 -17.69 2.45 -17.56
N ALA A 285 -17.02 1.33 -17.21
CA ALA A 285 -17.16 0.05 -17.90
C ALA A 285 -18.56 -0.55 -17.73
N VAL A 286 -19.11 -0.45 -16.52
CA VAL A 286 -20.48 -0.87 -16.19
C VAL A 286 -21.49 -0.04 -16.97
N TYR A 287 -21.41 1.30 -16.86
CA TYR A 287 -22.30 2.21 -17.57
C TYR A 287 -22.31 1.96 -19.09
N LEU A 288 -21.13 1.82 -19.71
CA LEU A 288 -21.02 1.58 -21.14
C LEU A 288 -21.64 0.22 -21.52
N SER A 289 -21.42 -0.80 -20.70
CA SER A 289 -21.98 -2.13 -20.91
C SER A 289 -23.50 -2.15 -20.78
N GLU A 290 -24.06 -1.50 -19.76
CA GLU A 290 -25.51 -1.38 -19.57
C GLU A 290 -26.17 -0.60 -20.71
N THR A 291 -25.54 0.48 -21.17
CA THR A 291 -26.01 1.26 -22.31
C THR A 291 -26.10 0.40 -23.58
N ILE A 292 -25.06 -0.38 -23.86
CA ILE A 292 -25.02 -1.29 -25.00
C ILE A 292 -26.02 -2.44 -24.83
N LEU A 293 -26.19 -3.00 -23.62
CA LEU A 293 -27.18 -4.05 -23.34
C LEU A 293 -28.61 -3.54 -23.55
N LYS A 294 -28.93 -2.34 -23.07
CA LYS A 294 -30.26 -1.73 -23.26
C LYS A 294 -30.59 -1.53 -24.75
N ALA A 295 -29.62 -1.02 -25.52
CA ALA A 295 -29.75 -0.90 -26.97
C ALA A 295 -29.92 -2.28 -27.62
N PHE A 296 -29.10 -3.25 -27.23
CA PHE A 296 -29.16 -4.62 -27.72
C PHE A 296 -30.55 -5.25 -27.50
N HIS A 297 -31.10 -5.18 -26.29
CA HIS A 297 -32.39 -5.79 -25.97
C HIS A 297 -33.53 -5.17 -26.78
N THR A 298 -33.53 -3.85 -26.90
CA THR A 298 -34.52 -3.09 -27.67
C THR A 298 -34.49 -3.50 -29.14
N GLU A 299 -33.29 -3.53 -29.72
CA GLU A 299 -33.12 -3.77 -31.14
C GLU A 299 -33.21 -5.27 -31.49
N ALA A 300 -32.81 -6.15 -30.59
CA ALA A 300 -33.03 -7.58 -30.74
C ALA A 300 -34.53 -7.91 -30.73
N LYS A 301 -35.36 -7.19 -29.94
CA LYS A 301 -36.81 -7.33 -29.99
C LYS A 301 -37.36 -6.92 -31.35
N ARG A 302 -36.96 -5.75 -31.86
CA ARG A 302 -37.35 -5.26 -33.21
C ARG A 302 -36.92 -6.23 -34.31
N PHE A 303 -35.71 -6.75 -34.26
CA PHE A 303 -35.22 -7.74 -35.24
C PHE A 303 -36.08 -9.01 -35.25
N ARG A 304 -36.54 -9.47 -34.08
CA ARG A 304 -37.42 -10.66 -33.98
C ARG A 304 -38.81 -10.44 -34.59
N GLU A 305 -39.23 -9.19 -34.75
CA GLU A 305 -40.52 -8.83 -35.37
C GLU A 305 -40.43 -8.81 -36.91
N THR A 306 -39.23 -8.83 -37.49
CA THR A 306 -39.04 -8.84 -38.95
C THR A 306 -39.56 -10.13 -39.60
N SER A 307 -40.13 -10.02 -40.81
CA SER A 307 -40.66 -11.16 -41.58
C SER A 307 -39.67 -12.33 -41.74
N PRO A 308 -38.38 -12.11 -42.09
CA PRO A 308 -37.40 -13.19 -42.20
C PRO A 308 -37.19 -13.95 -40.88
N TYR A 309 -37.30 -13.26 -39.74
CA TYR A 309 -37.20 -13.90 -38.44
C TYR A 309 -38.51 -14.62 -38.07
N ARG A 310 -39.67 -13.95 -38.16
CA ARG A 310 -40.97 -14.51 -37.71
C ARG A 310 -41.33 -15.81 -38.41
N TRP A 311 -41.17 -15.84 -39.73
CA TRP A 311 -41.56 -16.97 -40.59
C TRP A 311 -40.46 -18.03 -40.76
N GLY A 312 -39.29 -17.83 -40.18
CA GLY A 312 -38.19 -18.79 -40.23
C GLY A 312 -38.41 -20.02 -39.31
N THR A 313 -37.83 -21.16 -39.71
CA THR A 313 -37.73 -22.34 -38.84
C THR A 313 -36.93 -22.04 -37.56
N ILE A 314 -37.07 -22.84 -36.51
CA ILE A 314 -36.31 -22.68 -35.25
C ILE A 314 -34.79 -22.62 -35.50
N ARG A 315 -34.28 -23.48 -36.39
CA ARG A 315 -32.86 -23.51 -36.79
C ARG A 315 -32.45 -22.25 -37.54
N SER A 316 -33.32 -21.74 -38.42
CA SER A 316 -33.11 -20.49 -39.14
C SER A 316 -33.08 -19.29 -38.18
N LYS A 317 -34.08 -19.16 -37.29
CA LYS A 317 -34.17 -18.12 -36.25
C LYS A 317 -32.90 -18.03 -35.40
N ARG A 318 -32.39 -19.17 -34.90
CA ARG A 318 -31.13 -19.21 -34.12
C ARG A 318 -29.93 -18.73 -34.94
N ARG A 319 -29.84 -19.08 -36.23
CA ARG A 319 -28.75 -18.64 -37.13
C ARG A 319 -28.86 -17.16 -37.48
N LEU A 320 -30.06 -16.66 -37.75
CA LEU A 320 -30.35 -15.26 -38.06
C LEU A 320 -30.03 -14.37 -36.87
N LEU A 321 -30.53 -14.71 -35.67
CA LEU A 321 -30.20 -13.96 -34.46
C LEU A 321 -28.70 -13.96 -34.22
N LYS A 322 -28.04 -15.12 -34.31
CA LYS A 322 -26.58 -15.22 -34.16
C LYS A 322 -25.85 -14.29 -35.13
N ALA A 323 -26.23 -14.28 -36.41
CA ALA A 323 -25.61 -13.44 -37.43
C ALA A 323 -25.81 -11.94 -37.11
N TRP A 324 -27.03 -11.57 -36.72
CA TRP A 324 -27.39 -10.22 -36.31
C TRP A 324 -26.59 -9.74 -35.09
N GLN A 325 -26.50 -10.55 -34.03
CA GLN A 325 -25.71 -10.22 -32.84
C GLN A 325 -24.23 -10.00 -33.18
N LEU A 326 -23.66 -10.82 -34.07
CA LEU A 326 -22.27 -10.68 -34.51
C LEU A 326 -22.04 -9.38 -35.29
N GLY A 327 -23.01 -8.96 -36.12
CA GLY A 327 -22.97 -7.67 -36.81
C GLY A 327 -23.05 -6.50 -35.84
N PHE A 328 -24.00 -6.55 -34.92
CA PHE A 328 -24.23 -5.51 -33.90
C PHE A 328 -22.99 -5.28 -33.02
N PHE A 329 -22.49 -6.33 -32.36
CA PHE A 329 -21.31 -6.20 -31.49
C PHE A 329 -20.03 -5.96 -32.28
N GLY A 330 -19.90 -6.54 -33.49
CA GLY A 330 -18.74 -6.29 -34.35
C GLY A 330 -18.63 -4.83 -34.78
N ARG A 331 -19.74 -4.17 -35.14
CA ARG A 331 -19.72 -2.75 -35.48
C ARG A 331 -19.36 -1.87 -34.28
N LEU A 332 -19.88 -2.19 -33.10
CA LEU A 332 -19.55 -1.45 -31.88
C LEU A 332 -18.07 -1.62 -31.49
N ASP A 333 -17.53 -2.84 -31.62
CA ASP A 333 -16.10 -3.12 -31.42
C ASP A 333 -15.23 -2.31 -32.40
N GLU A 334 -15.57 -2.27 -33.69
CA GLU A 334 -14.89 -1.45 -34.70
C GLU A 334 -14.91 0.05 -34.37
N ARG A 335 -16.00 0.55 -33.78
CA ARG A 335 -16.14 1.97 -33.40
C ARG A 335 -15.38 2.32 -32.12
N LEU A 336 -15.36 1.39 -31.15
CA LEU A 336 -14.73 1.60 -29.85
C LEU A 336 -13.22 1.37 -29.89
N ARG A 337 -12.74 0.44 -30.72
CA ARG A 337 -11.33 0.05 -30.78
C ARG A 337 -10.36 1.22 -31.10
N PRO A 338 -10.67 2.13 -32.04
CA PRO A 338 -9.83 3.31 -32.28
C PRO A 338 -9.79 4.28 -31.10
N MET A 339 -10.79 4.26 -30.22
CA MET A 339 -10.88 5.11 -29.03
C MET A 339 -10.11 4.54 -27.84
N VAL A 340 -9.62 3.30 -27.94
CA VAL A 340 -8.82 2.67 -26.88
C VAL A 340 -7.54 3.47 -26.68
N PRO A 341 -7.27 3.95 -25.45
CA PRO A 341 -6.06 4.71 -25.16
C PRO A 341 -4.80 3.92 -25.56
N GLN A 342 -4.00 4.50 -26.46
CA GLN A 342 -2.76 3.85 -26.91
C GLN A 342 -1.67 4.02 -25.84
N GLY A 343 -0.99 2.93 -25.51
CA GLY A 343 -0.10 2.81 -24.35
C GLY A 343 1.17 3.64 -24.48
N LYS A 344 1.22 4.80 -23.82
CA LYS A 344 2.48 5.45 -23.43
C LYS A 344 2.43 5.82 -21.95
N GLY A 345 3.54 5.58 -21.25
CA GLY A 345 3.78 5.95 -19.85
C GLY A 345 2.66 5.56 -18.89
N LEU A 346 1.80 6.53 -18.58
CA LEU A 346 0.76 6.43 -17.56
C LEU A 346 -0.23 5.27 -17.78
N VAL A 347 -0.63 5.00 -19.03
CA VAL A 347 -1.57 3.90 -19.35
C VAL A 347 -0.96 2.54 -19.00
N LEU A 348 0.34 2.37 -19.25
CA LEU A 348 1.05 1.13 -18.93
C LEU A 348 1.22 0.97 -17.43
N VAL A 349 1.62 2.04 -16.72
CA VAL A 349 1.74 2.04 -15.25
C VAL A 349 0.41 1.66 -14.60
N LYS A 350 -0.69 2.27 -15.07
CA LYS A 350 -2.04 2.00 -14.57
C LYS A 350 -2.45 0.54 -14.80
N GLN A 351 -2.25 0.02 -16.00
CA GLN A 351 -2.58 -1.37 -16.35
C GLN A 351 -1.75 -2.39 -15.58
N THR A 352 -0.47 -2.09 -15.30
CA THR A 352 0.40 -2.93 -14.47
C THR A 352 -0.12 -3.00 -13.04
N LYS A 353 -0.43 -1.85 -12.42
CA LYS A 353 -0.99 -1.80 -11.06
C LYS A 353 -2.32 -2.56 -10.92
N VAL A 354 -3.24 -2.37 -11.88
CA VAL A 354 -4.50 -3.12 -11.89
C VAL A 354 -4.25 -4.63 -12.03
N SER A 355 -3.25 -5.03 -12.81
CA SER A 355 -2.86 -6.43 -12.95
C SER A 355 -2.27 -7.02 -11.66
N GLU A 356 -1.39 -6.30 -10.99
CA GLU A 356 -0.77 -6.70 -9.72
C GLU A 356 -1.82 -6.85 -8.62
N GLU A 357 -2.71 -5.86 -8.48
CA GLU A 357 -3.80 -5.91 -7.51
C GLU A 357 -4.79 -7.04 -7.80
N LEU A 358 -5.10 -7.34 -9.07
CA LEU A 358 -5.93 -8.49 -9.44
C LEU A 358 -5.27 -9.81 -9.02
N GLN A 359 -3.96 -9.95 -9.26
CA GLN A 359 -3.22 -11.15 -8.89
C GLN A 359 -3.12 -11.31 -7.36
N ARG A 360 -2.95 -10.20 -6.64
CA ARG A 360 -2.94 -10.18 -5.17
C ARG A 360 -4.29 -10.60 -4.58
N LEU A 361 -5.39 -10.02 -5.06
CA LEU A 361 -6.73 -10.30 -4.53
C LEU A 361 -7.30 -11.63 -5.01
N LYS A 362 -6.92 -12.09 -6.22
CA LYS A 362 -7.42 -13.33 -6.82
C LYS A 362 -6.26 -14.19 -7.35
N PRO A 363 -5.38 -14.72 -6.48
CA PRO A 363 -4.18 -15.47 -6.90
C PRO A 363 -4.51 -16.76 -7.67
N ASN A 364 -5.70 -17.33 -7.46
CA ASN A 364 -6.15 -18.54 -8.14
C ASN A 364 -6.86 -18.27 -9.48
N LEU A 365 -7.11 -17.01 -9.84
CA LEU A 365 -7.79 -16.65 -11.08
C LEU A 365 -6.83 -16.74 -12.27
N LYS A 366 -6.97 -17.80 -13.07
CA LYS A 366 -6.18 -18.01 -14.29
C LYS A 366 -6.95 -17.53 -15.51
N LEU A 367 -6.60 -16.35 -16.00
CA LEU A 367 -7.19 -15.79 -17.22
C LEU A 367 -6.58 -16.43 -18.47
N LYS A 368 -7.43 -16.86 -19.41
CA LYS A 368 -7.01 -17.31 -20.74
C LYS A 368 -7.44 -16.29 -21.78
N ARG A 369 -6.58 -16.02 -22.76
CA ARG A 369 -6.93 -15.13 -23.87
C ARG A 369 -8.04 -15.78 -24.71
N CYS A 370 -9.19 -15.12 -24.78
CA CYS A 370 -10.24 -15.50 -25.73
C CYS A 370 -9.81 -15.12 -27.15
N LYS A 371 -9.86 -16.07 -28.09
CA LYS A 371 -9.64 -15.82 -29.51
C LYS A 371 -10.98 -15.74 -30.23
N ALA A 372 -11.18 -14.70 -31.04
CA ALA A 372 -12.30 -14.67 -31.98
C ALA A 372 -12.13 -15.79 -33.01
N LYS A 373 -13.19 -16.55 -33.27
CA LYS A 373 -13.22 -17.58 -34.32
C LYS A 373 -13.94 -17.03 -35.54
N ALA A 374 -13.40 -17.25 -36.74
CA ALA A 374 -14.12 -16.96 -37.97
C ALA A 374 -15.36 -17.84 -38.05
N VAL A 375 -16.53 -17.23 -38.30
CA VAL A 375 -17.81 -17.92 -38.38
C VAL A 375 -18.52 -17.52 -39.66
N ARG A 376 -18.98 -18.52 -40.45
CA ARG A 376 -19.90 -18.28 -41.57
C ARG A 376 -21.27 -17.87 -41.02
N VAL A 377 -21.78 -16.72 -41.46
CA VAL A 377 -23.04 -16.12 -41.00
C VAL A 377 -23.91 -15.73 -42.19
N ASN A 378 -25.22 -15.58 -41.95
CA ASN A 378 -26.13 -15.01 -42.95
C ASN A 378 -25.78 -13.53 -43.14
N ALA A 379 -25.44 -13.13 -44.37
CA ALA A 379 -24.95 -11.79 -44.68
C ALA A 379 -26.00 -10.71 -44.39
N ALA A 380 -27.24 -10.89 -44.84
CA ALA A 380 -28.31 -9.90 -44.65
C ALA A 380 -28.58 -9.61 -43.16
N ALA A 381 -28.70 -10.67 -42.34
CA ALA A 381 -28.89 -10.52 -40.90
C ALA A 381 -27.68 -9.86 -40.22
N TYR A 382 -26.47 -10.19 -40.66
CA TYR A 382 -25.23 -9.57 -40.17
C TYR A 382 -25.18 -8.06 -40.50
N HIS A 383 -25.48 -7.68 -41.74
CA HIS A 383 -25.52 -6.27 -42.14
C HIS A 383 -26.60 -5.49 -41.39
N ALA A 384 -27.80 -6.06 -41.24
CA ALA A 384 -28.86 -5.46 -40.41
C ALA A 384 -28.40 -5.23 -38.96
N GLY A 385 -27.61 -6.16 -38.40
CA GLY A 385 -26.99 -5.97 -37.09
C GLY A 385 -25.98 -4.82 -37.07
N ARG A 386 -25.13 -4.72 -38.09
CA ARG A 386 -24.14 -3.64 -38.21
C ARG A 386 -24.80 -2.27 -38.32
N GLU A 387 -25.84 -2.11 -39.13
CA GLU A 387 -26.56 -0.84 -39.28
C GLU A 387 -27.12 -0.34 -37.96
N VAL A 388 -27.68 -1.24 -37.15
CA VAL A 388 -28.15 -0.89 -35.81
C VAL A 388 -26.97 -0.52 -34.90
N GLY A 389 -25.90 -1.30 -34.91
CA GLY A 389 -24.68 -1.02 -34.14
C GLY A 389 -24.05 0.33 -34.49
N ASP A 390 -24.26 0.84 -35.71
CA ASP A 390 -23.81 2.16 -36.14
C ASP A 390 -24.59 3.30 -35.47
N ARG A 391 -25.89 3.09 -35.24
CA ARG A 391 -26.81 4.09 -34.65
C ARG A 391 -26.71 4.20 -33.13
N VAL A 392 -26.10 3.24 -32.46
CA VAL A 392 -25.93 3.28 -30.99
C VAL A 392 -25.05 4.47 -30.62
N ASN A 393 -25.54 5.33 -29.72
CA ASN A 393 -24.77 6.45 -29.22
C ASN A 393 -23.77 5.96 -28.16
N LEU A 394 -22.48 6.21 -28.40
CA LEU A 394 -21.38 5.85 -27.49
C LEU A 394 -20.72 7.09 -26.87
N ASN A 395 -21.29 8.28 -27.05
CA ASN A 395 -20.73 9.51 -26.49
C ASN A 395 -20.87 9.54 -24.96
N ARG A 396 -19.82 10.04 -24.30
CA ARG A 396 -19.66 10.14 -22.85
C ARG A 396 -20.77 11.02 -22.23
N PRO A 397 -21.45 10.61 -21.14
CA PRO A 397 -22.19 11.56 -20.34
C PRO A 397 -21.16 12.35 -19.51
N LEU A 398 -20.95 13.62 -19.86
CA LEU A 398 -20.30 14.57 -18.97
C LEU A 398 -21.36 15.60 -18.56
N ALA A 399 -21.50 15.76 -17.24
CA ALA A 399 -22.39 16.66 -16.51
C ALA A 399 -23.89 16.27 -16.47
N GLY A 400 -24.34 15.68 -15.35
CA GLY A 400 -25.75 15.86 -14.95
C GLY A 400 -26.44 14.80 -14.07
N ALA A 401 -25.94 13.57 -13.93
CA ALA A 401 -26.65 12.57 -13.13
C ALA A 401 -26.16 12.55 -11.68
N LYS A 402 -27.02 12.96 -10.74
CA LYS A 402 -26.80 12.82 -9.29
C LYS A 402 -26.79 11.32 -8.89
N PRO A 403 -26.01 10.91 -7.88
CA PRO A 403 -25.89 9.50 -7.47
C PRO A 403 -27.17 8.86 -6.92
N ASP A 404 -28.21 9.65 -6.60
CA ASP A 404 -29.39 9.17 -5.86
C ASP A 404 -30.49 8.50 -6.71
N GLN A 405 -30.23 8.13 -7.97
CA GLN A 405 -31.23 7.45 -8.82
C GLN A 405 -30.85 6.03 -9.26
N LEU A 406 -29.75 5.46 -8.77
CA LEU A 406 -29.33 4.09 -9.14
C LEU A 406 -29.79 3.00 -8.16
N LEU A 407 -30.61 3.34 -7.17
CA LEU A 407 -31.27 2.37 -6.30
C LEU A 407 -32.75 2.67 -6.25
N LEU A 408 -33.50 2.17 -7.24
CA LEU A 408 -34.91 1.72 -7.18
C LEU A 408 -35.45 1.63 -8.62
N THR A 409 -35.30 0.45 -9.24
CA THR A 409 -36.33 -0.28 -10.01
C THR A 409 -35.79 -1.62 -10.46
#